data_AF-A0A1R2CZI4-F1
#
_entry.id   AF-A0A1R2CZI4-F1
#
_cell.length_a   1.000
_cell.length_b   1.000
_cell.length_c   1.000
_cell.angle_alpha   90.00
_cell.angle_beta   90.00
_cell.angle_gamma   90.00
#
_symmetry.space_group_name_H-M   'P 1'
#
loop_
_entity.id
_entity.type
_entity.pdbx_description
1 polymer ?
#
loop_
_entity_poly.entity_id
_entity_poly.type
_entity_poly.pdbx_seq_one_letter_code
_entity_poly.pdbx_strand_id
1 'polypeptide(L)'
;MDWDFYSSLVEEDVFSSFLNANEHMYKTFSLIEPPKEEMVQDPNMNRLVKNRESARNTRKKKKQQLEYLEKRVAELTEEVELLRQETNTTNEFPRGGVTQKYKTDKQILFDKLEMLLESKGKDEEFKEIIETLRVKMGANGVERQGYIEYLMHQISDVALPMQVKSLLNIESNKSNYFWEELLDLNYVSPQQHALMENYLAMIAKKAEEYKSIMKKLKRIKKCLLRRTGHLQSIIDYISSQINSTQIAALLVRLNKEHRALNCWNGT
;
A
#
# COMPACT_ATOMS: atom_id res chain seq x y z
N MET A 1 -47.55 -0.64 -48.84
CA MET A 1 -47.49 0.83 -48.69
C MET A 1 -46.25 1.12 -47.84
N ASP A 2 -45.07 0.74 -48.32
CA ASP A 2 -44.27 1.34 -49.41
C ASP A 2 -43.80 2.75 -49.05
N TRP A 3 -42.81 2.78 -48.16
CA TRP A 3 -41.92 3.93 -47.94
C TRP A 3 -40.68 3.90 -48.86
N ASP A 4 -40.55 2.87 -49.70
CA ASP A 4 -39.35 2.65 -50.52
C ASP A 4 -39.37 3.38 -51.87
N PHE A 5 -40.35 4.25 -52.14
CA PHE A 5 -40.44 4.98 -53.42
C PHE A 5 -39.89 6.42 -53.37
N TYR A 6 -39.59 6.98 -52.18
CA TYR A 6 -39.14 8.37 -52.06
C TYR A 6 -37.63 8.55 -51.78
N SER A 7 -36.87 7.47 -51.61
CA SER A 7 -35.45 7.55 -51.24
C SER A 7 -34.47 7.42 -52.40
N SER A 8 -34.92 7.21 -53.65
CA SER A 8 -34.02 6.90 -54.77
C SER A 8 -33.89 7.98 -55.85
N LEU A 9 -34.28 9.23 -55.60
CA LEU A 9 -34.30 10.25 -56.67
C LEU A 9 -33.77 11.65 -56.32
N VAL A 10 -33.11 11.85 -55.17
CA VAL A 10 -32.60 13.19 -54.81
C VAL A 10 -31.14 13.24 -54.35
N GLU A 11 -30.45 12.11 -54.09
CA GLU A 11 -29.14 12.19 -53.41
C GLU A 11 -27.89 12.13 -54.30
N GLU A 12 -27.95 11.67 -55.56
CA GLU A 12 -26.72 11.54 -56.37
C GLU A 12 -26.32 12.80 -57.17
N ASP A 13 -27.29 13.61 -57.63
CA ASP A 13 -27.00 14.78 -58.48
C ASP A 13 -26.60 16.04 -57.70
N VAL A 14 -27.10 16.22 -56.47
CA VAL A 14 -26.77 17.39 -55.65
C VAL A 14 -25.37 17.26 -55.05
N PHE A 15 -24.98 16.04 -54.66
CA PHE A 15 -23.69 15.79 -54.01
C PHE A 15 -22.53 15.85 -55.00
N SER A 16 -22.73 15.36 -56.23
CA SER A 16 -21.74 15.41 -57.31
C SER A 16 -21.51 16.84 -57.82
N SER A 17 -22.57 17.65 -57.91
CA SER A 17 -22.48 19.09 -58.23
C SER A 17 -21.72 19.87 -57.16
N PHE A 18 -21.91 19.55 -55.87
CA PHE A 18 -21.23 20.20 -54.75
C PHE A 18 -19.72 19.86 -54.68
N LEU A 19 -19.34 18.63 -55.04
CA LEU A 19 -17.94 18.21 -55.11
C LEU A 19 -17.21 18.85 -56.30
N ASN A 20 -17.83 18.92 -57.48
CA ASN A 20 -17.24 19.58 -58.66
C ASN A 20 -17.10 21.11 -58.47
N ALA A 21 -18.06 21.77 -57.81
CA ALA A 21 -17.98 23.19 -57.50
C ALA A 21 -16.81 23.51 -56.53
N ASN A 22 -16.54 22.62 -55.57
CA ASN A 22 -15.41 22.78 -54.66
C ASN A 22 -14.07 22.56 -55.36
N GLU A 23 -13.96 21.56 -56.25
CA GLU A 23 -12.70 21.28 -56.96
C GLU A 23 -12.28 22.45 -57.90
N HIS A 24 -13.27 23.11 -58.52
CA HIS A 24 -13.04 24.29 -59.36
C HIS A 24 -12.67 25.54 -58.53
N MET A 25 -13.10 25.60 -57.27
CA MET A 25 -12.74 26.67 -56.33
C MET A 25 -11.30 26.50 -55.84
N TYR A 26 -10.86 25.27 -55.53
CA TYR A 26 -9.48 25.01 -55.12
C TYR A 26 -8.46 25.17 -56.27
N LYS A 27 -8.85 24.92 -57.53
CA LYS A 27 -8.00 25.18 -58.71
C LYS A 27 -7.89 26.65 -59.10
N THR A 28 -8.89 27.48 -58.81
CA THR A 28 -8.81 28.93 -59.07
C THR A 28 -8.04 29.68 -57.97
N PHE A 29 -8.04 29.18 -56.73
CA PHE A 29 -7.21 29.73 -55.65
C PHE A 29 -5.71 29.41 -55.76
N SER A 30 -5.32 28.37 -56.51
CA SER A 30 -3.90 27.98 -56.66
C SER A 30 -3.16 28.68 -57.81
N LEU A 31 -3.84 29.49 -58.62
CA LEU A 31 -3.27 30.22 -59.77
C LEU A 31 -3.24 31.75 -59.59
N ILE A 32 -3.56 32.25 -58.39
CA ILE A 32 -3.39 33.67 -58.07
C ILE A 32 -1.99 33.84 -57.48
N GLU A 33 -1.03 34.23 -58.30
CA GLU A 33 0.24 34.75 -57.79
C GLU A 33 -0.06 35.93 -56.87
N PRO A 34 0.49 35.97 -55.65
CA PRO A 34 0.26 37.09 -54.75
C PRO A 34 0.79 38.37 -55.42
N PRO A 35 0.06 39.50 -55.32
CA PRO A 35 0.64 40.78 -55.69
C PRO A 35 1.89 40.97 -54.85
N LYS A 36 2.99 41.38 -55.50
CA LYS A 36 4.22 41.78 -54.81
C LYS A 36 3.89 43.02 -53.98
N GLU A 37 3.41 42.81 -52.76
CA GLU A 37 3.18 43.86 -51.78
C GLU A 37 4.54 44.40 -51.35
N GLU A 38 4.82 45.63 -51.77
CA GLU A 38 5.88 46.46 -51.23
C GLU A 38 5.70 46.56 -49.71
N MET A 39 6.69 46.06 -48.98
CA MET A 39 6.72 46.06 -47.52
C MET A 39 6.85 47.49 -46.98
N VAL A 40 5.73 48.15 -46.72
CA VAL A 40 5.66 49.17 -45.67
C VAL A 40 5.10 48.46 -44.44
N GLN A 41 5.98 47.82 -43.67
CA GLN A 41 5.60 47.19 -42.40
C GLN A 41 5.25 48.27 -41.39
N ASP A 42 3.96 48.52 -41.18
CA ASP A 42 3.51 49.28 -40.01
C ASP A 42 3.96 48.54 -38.74
N PRO A 43 4.87 49.10 -37.93
CA PRO A 43 5.40 48.45 -36.73
C PRO A 43 4.31 48.08 -35.72
N ASN A 44 3.13 48.71 -35.78
CA ASN A 44 1.97 48.34 -34.98
C ASN A 44 1.34 47.00 -35.42
N MET A 45 1.26 46.74 -36.73
CA MET A 45 0.71 45.48 -37.25
C MET A 45 1.61 44.29 -36.90
N ASN A 46 2.93 44.46 -37.00
CA ASN A 46 3.90 43.44 -36.57
C ASN A 46 3.82 43.14 -35.07
N ARG A 47 3.56 44.15 -34.22
CA ARG A 47 3.37 43.96 -32.78
C ARG A 47 2.08 43.19 -32.46
N LEU A 48 0.99 43.50 -33.15
CA LEU A 48 -0.30 42.82 -32.99
C LEU A 48 -0.22 41.35 -33.40
N VAL A 49 0.47 41.03 -34.51
CA VAL A 49 0.69 39.65 -34.97
C VAL A 49 1.50 38.86 -33.95
N LYS A 50 2.62 39.43 -33.45
CA LYS A 50 3.46 38.79 -32.41
C LYS A 50 2.71 38.58 -31.10
N ASN A 51 1.86 39.52 -30.68
CA ASN A 51 1.06 39.38 -29.47
C ASN A 51 -0.02 38.30 -29.64
N ARG A 52 -0.69 38.26 -30.80
CA ARG A 52 -1.65 37.21 -31.14
C ARG A 52 -1.01 35.82 -31.12
N GLU A 53 0.19 35.69 -31.68
CA GLU A 53 0.93 34.43 -31.70
C GLU A 53 1.43 34.02 -30.30
N SER A 54 1.90 34.99 -29.50
CA SER A 54 2.29 34.77 -28.10
C SER A 54 1.12 34.32 -27.25
N ALA A 55 -0.05 34.97 -27.37
CA ALA A 55 -1.27 34.58 -26.67
C ALA A 55 -1.73 33.17 -27.07
N ARG A 56 -1.62 32.81 -28.35
CA ARG A 56 -1.92 31.46 -28.86
C ARG A 56 -0.96 30.42 -28.27
N ASN A 57 0.35 30.72 -28.22
CA ASN A 57 1.36 29.84 -27.65
C ASN A 57 1.18 29.66 -26.14
N THR A 58 0.87 30.73 -25.40
CA THR A 58 0.56 30.66 -23.97
C THR A 58 -0.67 29.78 -23.71
N ARG A 59 -1.74 29.97 -24.48
CA ARG A 59 -2.94 29.11 -24.39
C ARG A 59 -2.63 27.65 -24.70
N LYS A 60 -1.81 27.39 -25.74
CA LYS A 60 -1.37 26.05 -26.12
C LYS A 60 -0.55 25.37 -25.01
N LYS A 61 0.44 26.07 -24.43
CA LYS A 61 1.25 25.56 -23.31
C LYS A 61 0.40 25.28 -22.08
N LYS A 62 -0.52 26.18 -21.72
CA LYS A 62 -1.42 25.99 -20.57
C LYS A 62 -2.34 24.79 -20.78
N LYS A 63 -2.86 24.61 -22.00
CA LYS A 63 -3.66 23.42 -22.37
C LYS A 63 -2.83 22.13 -22.21
N GLN A 64 -1.61 22.09 -22.73
CA GLN A 64 -0.73 20.93 -22.59
C GLN A 64 -0.39 20.61 -21.13
N GLN A 65 -0.17 21.64 -20.30
CA GLN A 65 0.08 21.45 -18.88
C GLN A 65 -1.15 20.91 -18.14
N LEU A 66 -2.35 21.41 -18.47
CA LEU A 66 -3.61 20.88 -17.94
C LEU A 66 -3.82 19.41 -18.32
N GLU A 67 -3.66 19.07 -19.61
CA GLU A 67 -3.76 17.68 -20.09
C GLU A 67 -2.74 16.77 -19.41
N TYR A 68 -1.50 17.24 -19.21
CA TYR A 68 -0.48 16.50 -18.48
C TYR A 68 -0.87 16.27 -17.00
N LEU A 69 -1.39 17.29 -16.32
CA LEU A 69 -1.82 17.20 -14.93
C LEU A 69 -3.04 16.28 -14.78
N GLU A 70 -4.03 16.39 -15.66
CA GLU A 70 -5.20 15.50 -15.70
C GLU A 70 -4.78 14.05 -15.87
N LYS A 71 -3.87 13.78 -16.82
CA LYS A 71 -3.31 12.45 -17.02
C LYS A 71 -2.56 11.97 -15.76
N ARG A 72 -1.75 12.84 -15.14
CA ARG A 72 -0.99 12.48 -13.95
C ARG A 72 -1.88 12.17 -12.75
N VAL A 73 -2.98 12.91 -12.59
CA VAL A 73 -3.98 12.65 -11.55
C VAL A 73 -4.68 11.32 -11.81
N ALA A 74 -5.05 11.02 -13.05
CA ALA A 74 -5.65 9.73 -13.41
C ALA A 74 -4.70 8.56 -13.09
N GLU A 75 -3.44 8.64 -13.52
CA GLU A 75 -2.40 7.64 -13.23
C GLU A 75 -2.21 7.42 -11.72
N LEU A 76 -2.07 8.50 -10.94
CA LEU A 76 -1.90 8.41 -9.49
C LEU A 76 -3.16 7.89 -8.80
N THR A 77 -4.35 8.18 -9.32
CA THR A 77 -5.61 7.67 -8.76
C THR A 77 -5.73 6.17 -8.99
N GLU A 78 -5.35 5.68 -10.17
CA GLU A 78 -5.29 4.26 -10.48
C GLU A 78 -4.26 3.53 -9.61
N GLU A 79 -3.05 4.11 -9.47
CA GLU A 79 -2.00 3.56 -8.59
C GLU A 79 -2.46 3.50 -7.13
N VAL A 80 -3.14 4.54 -6.63
CA VAL A 80 -3.72 4.53 -5.29
C VAL A 80 -4.79 3.47 -5.13
N GLU A 81 -5.64 3.25 -6.14
CA GLU A 81 -6.70 2.25 -6.06
C GLU A 81 -6.14 0.83 -6.12
N LEU A 82 -5.13 0.58 -6.95
CA LEU A 82 -4.37 -0.68 -6.96
C LEU A 82 -3.69 -0.92 -5.61
N LEU A 83 -2.99 0.08 -5.06
CA LEU A 83 -2.36 -0.02 -3.75
C LEU A 83 -3.39 -0.19 -2.63
N ARG A 84 -4.60 0.38 -2.74
CA ARG A 84 -5.71 0.14 -1.81
C ARG A 84 -6.24 -1.28 -1.90
N GLN A 85 -6.34 -1.84 -3.10
CA GLN A 85 -6.74 -3.24 -3.28
C GLN A 85 -5.67 -4.20 -2.75
N GLU A 86 -4.40 -3.95 -3.04
CA GLU A 86 -3.27 -4.69 -2.45
C GLU A 86 -3.25 -4.54 -0.93
N THR A 87 -3.40 -3.34 -0.39
CA THR A 87 -3.46 -3.15 1.06
C THR A 87 -4.75 -3.69 1.66
N ASN A 88 -5.88 -3.80 0.98
CA ASN A 88 -7.08 -4.44 1.54
C ASN A 88 -6.95 -5.96 1.55
N THR A 89 -6.33 -6.55 0.52
CA THR A 89 -6.00 -7.98 0.49
C THR A 89 -4.86 -8.35 1.45
N THR A 90 -3.94 -7.42 1.70
CA THR A 90 -2.81 -7.61 2.65
C THR A 90 -3.15 -7.15 4.08
N ASN A 91 -4.08 -6.19 4.25
CA ASN A 91 -4.67 -5.72 5.51
C ASN A 91 -6.02 -6.37 5.83
N GLU A 92 -6.36 -7.49 5.22
CA GLU A 92 -6.89 -8.62 5.99
C GLU A 92 -5.81 -9.12 6.99
N PHE A 93 -5.22 -8.18 7.73
CA PHE A 93 -4.50 -8.40 8.95
C PHE A 93 -5.57 -8.93 9.89
N PRO A 94 -5.56 -10.22 10.21
CA PRO A 94 -6.73 -10.81 10.80
C PRO A 94 -6.78 -10.33 12.24
N ARG A 95 -7.65 -9.34 12.48
CA ARG A 95 -8.02 -8.85 13.79
C ARG A 95 -8.68 -10.02 14.54
N GLY A 96 -7.84 -10.87 15.14
CA GLY A 96 -8.23 -12.11 15.82
C GLY A 96 -7.87 -13.40 15.10
N GLY A 97 -7.93 -13.46 13.77
CA GLY A 97 -7.80 -14.74 13.02
C GLY A 97 -6.42 -15.39 13.06
N VAL A 98 -5.29 -14.66 13.00
CA VAL A 98 -3.94 -15.29 13.10
C VAL A 98 -3.68 -15.82 14.50
N THR A 99 -4.10 -15.08 15.52
CA THR A 99 -3.99 -15.53 16.92
C THR A 99 -4.84 -16.76 17.15
N GLN A 100 -6.10 -16.71 16.72
CA GLN A 100 -7.03 -17.81 16.92
C GLN A 100 -6.61 -19.04 16.12
N LYS A 101 -6.24 -18.85 14.84
CA LYS A 101 -5.73 -19.93 13.98
C LYS A 101 -4.48 -20.58 14.58
N TYR A 102 -3.46 -19.80 14.97
CA TYR A 102 -2.26 -20.34 15.60
C TYR A 102 -2.57 -21.16 16.86
N LYS A 103 -3.46 -20.66 17.72
CA LYS A 103 -3.90 -21.37 18.94
C LYS A 103 -4.67 -22.65 18.60
N THR A 104 -5.62 -22.58 17.67
CA THR A 104 -6.46 -23.72 17.25
C THR A 104 -5.62 -24.78 16.55
N ASP A 105 -4.76 -24.41 15.60
CA ASP A 105 -3.90 -25.34 14.86
C ASP A 105 -2.93 -26.04 15.80
N LYS A 106 -2.34 -25.30 16.75
CA LYS A 106 -1.52 -25.88 17.82
C LYS A 106 -2.34 -26.87 18.66
N GLN A 107 -3.55 -26.47 19.06
CA GLN A 107 -4.44 -27.29 19.87
C GLN A 107 -4.79 -28.62 19.20
N ILE A 108 -5.19 -28.57 17.93
CA ILE A 108 -5.54 -29.74 17.12
C ILE A 108 -4.38 -30.75 17.06
N LEU A 109 -3.14 -30.27 16.87
CA LEU A 109 -1.98 -31.16 16.80
C LEU A 109 -1.69 -31.85 18.15
N PHE A 110 -1.86 -31.13 19.26
CA PHE A 110 -1.72 -31.74 20.59
C PHE A 110 -2.85 -32.72 20.91
N ASP A 111 -4.08 -32.42 20.49
CA ASP A 111 -5.24 -33.30 20.71
C ASP A 111 -5.08 -34.59 19.91
N LYS A 112 -4.54 -34.51 18.68
CA LYS A 112 -4.18 -35.70 17.90
C LYS A 112 -3.08 -36.53 18.58
N LEU A 113 -2.04 -35.90 19.13
CA LEU A 113 -1.02 -36.64 19.89
C LEU A 113 -1.63 -37.35 21.11
N GLU A 114 -2.55 -36.69 21.81
CA GLU A 114 -3.22 -37.25 22.98
C GLU A 114 -4.09 -38.47 22.61
N MET A 115 -4.89 -38.36 21.55
CA MET A 115 -5.67 -39.50 21.03
C MET A 115 -4.79 -40.67 20.60
N LEU A 116 -3.63 -40.42 19.98
CA LEU A 116 -2.68 -41.48 19.63
C LEU A 116 -2.06 -42.15 20.87
N LEU A 117 -1.79 -41.40 21.93
CA LEU A 117 -1.30 -41.96 23.20
C LEU A 117 -2.35 -42.88 23.85
N GLU A 118 -3.62 -42.47 23.84
CA GLU A 118 -4.73 -43.25 24.40
C GLU A 118 -5.00 -44.53 23.61
N SER A 119 -4.99 -44.43 22.28
CA SER A 119 -5.26 -45.56 21.38
C SER A 119 -4.05 -46.49 21.16
N LYS A 120 -2.87 -46.16 21.73
CA LYS A 120 -1.60 -46.86 21.47
C LYS A 120 -1.28 -46.94 19.98
N GLY A 121 -1.32 -45.78 19.33
CA GLY A 121 -1.01 -45.61 17.90
C GLY A 121 0.40 -46.08 17.50
N LYS A 122 0.65 -46.12 16.19
CA LYS A 122 1.95 -46.58 15.67
C LYS A 122 3.02 -45.50 15.84
N ASP A 123 4.28 -45.92 16.01
CA ASP A 123 5.43 -45.01 16.17
C ASP A 123 5.56 -44.00 15.02
N GLU A 124 5.21 -44.40 13.81
CA GLU A 124 5.28 -43.55 12.62
C GLU A 124 4.27 -42.39 12.66
N GLU A 125 3.07 -42.63 13.19
CA GLU A 125 2.02 -41.60 13.33
C GLU A 125 2.46 -40.54 14.35
N PHE A 126 3.16 -40.95 15.42
CA PHE A 126 3.76 -40.01 16.36
C PHE A 126 4.83 -39.14 15.69
N LYS A 127 5.72 -39.74 14.88
CA LYS A 127 6.77 -38.98 14.17
C LYS A 127 6.19 -37.94 13.22
N GLU A 128 5.16 -38.31 12.45
CA GLU A 128 4.52 -37.40 11.50
C GLU A 128 3.96 -36.15 12.20
N ILE A 129 3.26 -36.34 13.32
CA ILE A 129 2.68 -35.21 14.06
C ILE A 129 3.77 -34.38 14.76
N ILE A 130 4.79 -35.03 15.34
CA ILE A 130 5.92 -34.33 15.97
C ILE A 130 6.67 -33.49 14.95
N GLU A 131 6.94 -34.01 13.75
CA GLU A 131 7.60 -33.25 12.69
C GLU A 131 6.71 -32.11 12.20
N THR A 132 5.40 -32.34 12.07
CA THR A 132 4.44 -31.27 11.74
C THR A 132 4.46 -30.16 12.79
N LEU A 133 4.46 -30.50 14.08
CA LEU A 133 4.61 -29.54 15.18
C LEU A 133 5.92 -28.78 15.09
N ARG A 134 7.02 -29.46 14.76
CA ARG A 134 8.35 -28.85 14.62
C ARG A 134 8.39 -27.86 13.44
N VAL A 135 7.86 -28.23 12.29
CA VAL A 135 7.85 -27.39 11.08
C VAL A 135 6.93 -26.18 11.24
N LYS A 136 5.74 -26.34 11.84
CA LYS A 136 4.78 -25.24 11.99
C LYS A 136 5.03 -24.37 13.21
N MET A 137 5.33 -25.01 14.36
CA MET A 137 5.35 -24.39 15.69
C MET A 137 6.74 -24.34 16.33
N GLY A 138 7.76 -24.94 15.71
CA GLY A 138 9.14 -24.91 16.19
C GLY A 138 9.75 -23.52 16.17
N ALA A 139 11.01 -23.41 16.58
CA ALA A 139 11.71 -22.12 16.70
C ALA A 139 11.67 -21.27 15.41
N ASN A 140 11.80 -21.93 14.26
CA ASN A 140 11.76 -21.31 12.94
C ASN A 140 10.45 -21.59 12.19
N GLY A 141 9.43 -22.10 12.90
CA GLY A 141 8.18 -22.50 12.27
C GLY A 141 7.42 -21.32 11.69
N VAL A 142 6.90 -21.49 10.48
CA VAL A 142 6.29 -20.39 9.70
C VAL A 142 5.12 -19.76 10.45
N GLU A 143 4.26 -20.58 11.06
CA GLU A 143 3.08 -20.10 11.79
C GLU A 143 3.49 -19.37 13.08
N ARG A 144 4.52 -19.86 13.78
CA ARG A 144 5.05 -19.19 14.98
C ARG A 144 5.69 -17.85 14.65
N GLN A 145 6.49 -17.78 13.59
CA GLN A 145 7.11 -16.53 13.14
C GLN A 145 6.05 -15.50 12.74
N GLY A 146 5.04 -15.94 11.98
CA GLY A 146 3.89 -15.11 11.63
C GLY A 146 3.13 -14.60 12.86
N TYR A 147 2.89 -15.46 13.85
CA TYR A 147 2.25 -15.08 15.10
C TYR A 147 3.08 -14.06 15.92
N ILE A 148 4.39 -14.23 16.00
CA ILE A 148 5.28 -13.27 16.68
C ILE A 148 5.29 -11.93 15.95
N GLU A 149 5.35 -11.92 14.62
CA GLU A 149 5.27 -10.68 13.84
C GLU A 149 3.93 -9.98 14.05
N TYR A 150 2.84 -10.73 14.02
CA TYR A 150 1.51 -10.22 14.34
C TYR A 150 1.48 -9.55 15.71
N LEU A 151 1.99 -10.20 16.77
CA LEU A 151 2.05 -9.60 18.11
C LEU A 151 2.88 -8.31 18.14
N MET A 152 3.99 -8.26 17.40
CA MET A 152 4.82 -7.06 17.30
C MET A 152 4.08 -5.90 16.63
N HIS A 153 3.33 -6.18 15.57
CA HIS A 153 2.46 -5.18 14.93
C HIS A 153 1.34 -4.73 15.85
N GLN A 154 0.68 -5.66 16.55
CA GLN A 154 -0.36 -5.31 17.53
C GLN A 154 0.16 -4.42 18.66
N ILE A 155 1.36 -4.70 19.19
CA ILE A 155 1.98 -3.82 20.19
C ILE A 155 2.18 -2.41 19.61
N SER A 156 2.67 -2.31 18.37
CA SER A 156 2.82 -1.01 17.69
C SER A 156 1.49 -0.31 17.42
N ASP A 157 0.43 -1.06 17.16
CA ASP A 157 -0.89 -0.53 16.82
C ASP A 157 -1.69 -0.09 18.04
N VAL A 158 -1.60 -0.83 19.13
CA VAL A 158 -2.23 -0.49 20.40
C VAL A 158 -1.47 0.61 21.13
N ALA A 159 -0.14 0.64 21.03
CA ALA A 159 0.67 1.64 21.72
C ALA A 159 0.42 3.07 21.21
N LEU A 160 0.00 3.24 19.95
CA LEU A 160 -0.18 4.55 19.33
C LEU A 160 -1.48 4.63 18.53
N PRO A 161 -2.40 5.54 18.90
CA PRO A 161 -3.54 5.90 18.06
C PRO A 161 -3.09 6.37 16.67
N MET A 162 -3.95 6.20 15.66
CA MET A 162 -3.63 6.53 14.28
C MET A 162 -3.21 8.01 14.11
N GLN A 163 -3.87 8.90 14.83
CA GLN A 163 -3.58 10.34 14.82
C GLN A 163 -2.14 10.61 15.26
N VAL A 164 -1.66 9.90 16.28
CA VAL A 164 -0.29 10.03 16.78
C VAL A 164 0.69 9.49 15.74
N LYS A 165 0.39 8.35 15.11
CA LYS A 165 1.22 7.81 14.02
C LYS A 165 1.35 8.79 12.85
N SER A 166 0.25 9.47 12.48
CA SER A 166 0.28 10.53 11.47
C SER A 166 1.19 11.69 11.88
N LEU A 167 1.10 12.16 13.12
CA LEU A 167 1.98 13.21 13.64
C LEU A 167 3.47 12.81 13.65
N LEU A 168 3.76 11.56 14.01
CA LEU A 168 5.13 11.03 13.97
C LEU A 168 5.67 10.90 12.53
N ASN A 169 4.80 10.69 11.55
CA ASN A 169 5.17 10.66 10.14
C ASN A 169 5.34 12.06 9.53
N ILE A 170 4.63 13.07 10.03
CA ILE A 170 4.78 14.47 9.57
C ILE A 170 6.21 14.95 9.81
N GLU A 171 6.87 14.55 10.90
CA GLU A 171 8.30 14.84 11.15
C GLU A 171 9.22 14.35 10.01
N SER A 172 8.89 13.22 9.37
CA SER A 172 9.72 12.67 8.28
C SER A 172 9.61 13.47 6.99
N ASN A 173 8.48 14.16 6.80
CA ASN A 173 8.29 15.13 5.72
C ASN A 173 8.68 16.51 6.25
N LYS A 174 9.96 16.84 6.15
CA LYS A 174 10.55 18.16 6.43
C LYS A 174 9.98 19.33 5.60
N SER A 175 8.88 19.11 4.90
CA SER A 175 8.17 20.11 4.13
C SER A 175 7.34 20.98 5.09
N ASN A 176 8.00 21.95 5.70
CA ASN A 176 7.34 23.06 6.43
C ASN A 176 6.52 23.98 5.51
N TYR A 177 6.46 23.69 4.21
CA TYR A 177 5.77 24.49 3.19
C TYR A 177 4.33 24.84 3.55
N PHE A 178 3.59 23.94 4.19
CA PHE A 178 2.20 24.21 4.58
C PHE A 178 2.09 25.34 5.62
N TRP A 179 3.04 25.45 6.56
CA TRP A 179 2.97 26.43 7.64
C TRP A 179 3.53 27.80 7.24
N GLU A 180 4.55 27.80 6.39
CA GLU A 180 5.09 29.02 5.78
C GLU A 180 4.01 29.71 4.91
N GLU A 181 3.25 28.93 4.14
CA GLU A 181 2.14 29.46 3.33
C GLU A 181 1.00 30.04 4.19
N LEU A 182 0.69 29.43 5.34
CA LEU A 182 -0.32 29.96 6.27
C LEU A 182 0.13 31.23 7.00
N LEU A 183 1.43 31.38 7.25
CA LEU A 183 2.03 32.61 7.75
C LEU A 183 1.97 33.74 6.71
N ASP A 184 2.37 33.44 5.48
CA ASP A 184 2.37 34.41 4.37
C ASP A 184 0.95 34.92 4.05
N LEU A 185 -0.05 34.06 4.25
CA LEU A 185 -1.47 34.40 4.10
C LEU A 185 -2.09 35.06 5.35
N ASN A 186 -1.30 35.35 6.39
CA ASN A 186 -1.74 35.98 7.65
C ASN A 186 -2.83 35.21 8.41
N TYR A 187 -2.99 33.90 8.15
CA TYR A 187 -3.95 33.05 8.87
C TYR A 187 -3.46 32.67 10.27
N VAL A 188 -2.17 32.83 10.55
CA VAL A 188 -1.52 32.46 11.81
C VAL A 188 -0.66 33.63 12.30
N SER A 189 -0.80 34.00 13.57
CA SER A 189 0.06 35.02 14.17
C SER A 189 1.49 34.49 14.40
N PRO A 190 2.52 35.36 14.41
CA PRO A 190 3.90 34.95 14.71
C PRO A 190 4.05 34.20 16.05
N GLN A 191 3.22 34.54 17.04
CA GLN A 191 3.19 33.90 18.35
C GLN A 191 2.63 32.46 18.27
N GLN A 192 1.57 32.25 17.50
CA GLN A 192 1.00 30.92 17.26
C GLN A 192 1.97 30.03 16.47
N HIS A 193 2.71 30.61 15.52
CA HIS A 193 3.75 29.89 14.79
C HIS A 193 4.89 29.43 15.71
N ALA A 194 5.41 30.32 16.57
CA ALA A 194 6.44 29.96 17.54
C ALA A 194 5.97 28.88 18.53
N LEU A 195 4.70 28.94 18.95
CA LEU A 195 4.11 27.88 19.80
C LEU A 195 4.04 26.54 19.06
N MET A 196 3.66 26.55 17.78
CA MET A 196 3.58 25.35 16.95
C MET A 196 4.95 24.72 16.70
N GLU A 197 5.97 25.53 16.40
CA GLU A 197 7.38 25.10 16.29
C GLU A 197 7.82 24.34 17.56
N ASN A 198 7.48 24.86 18.75
CA ASN A 198 7.78 24.18 20.01
C ASN A 198 7.07 22.83 20.12
N TYR A 199 5.80 22.73 19.74
CA TYR A 199 5.07 21.45 19.74
C TYR A 199 5.65 20.45 18.72
N LEU A 200 6.04 20.90 17.53
CA LEU A 200 6.69 20.06 16.53
C LEU A 200 8.03 19.54 17.06
N ALA A 201 8.84 20.38 17.71
CA ALA A 201 10.08 19.94 18.35
C ALA A 201 9.84 18.91 19.47
N MET A 202 8.77 19.08 20.26
CA MET A 202 8.37 18.10 21.28
C MET A 202 7.92 16.76 20.64
N ILE A 203 7.13 16.82 19.56
CA ILE A 203 6.69 15.64 18.81
C ILE A 203 7.90 14.90 18.23
N ALA A 204 8.85 15.62 17.63
CA ALA A 204 10.09 15.05 17.08
C ALA A 204 10.90 14.31 18.16
N LYS A 205 11.07 14.93 19.34
CA LYS A 205 11.74 14.28 20.48
C LYS A 205 11.02 12.99 20.89
N LYS A 206 9.68 13.01 20.96
CA LYS A 206 8.87 11.83 21.29
C LYS A 206 8.92 10.77 20.19
N ALA A 207 9.05 11.17 18.93
CA ALA A 207 9.27 10.27 17.81
C ALA A 207 10.57 9.49 17.95
N GLU A 208 11.67 10.13 18.32
CA GLU A 208 12.94 9.42 18.53
C GLU A 208 12.92 8.50 19.76
N GLU A 209 12.27 8.93 20.84
CA GLU A 209 12.02 8.07 22.00
C GLU A 209 11.26 6.80 21.57
N TYR A 210 10.18 6.95 20.80
CA TYR A 210 9.40 5.83 20.27
C TYR A 210 10.22 4.93 19.34
N LYS A 211 10.95 5.50 18.37
CA LYS A 211 11.83 4.75 17.45
C LYS A 211 12.89 3.97 18.24
N SER A 212 13.42 4.54 19.33
CA SER A 212 14.36 3.87 20.23
C SER A 212 13.73 2.68 20.97
N ILE A 213 12.52 2.85 21.52
CA ILE A 213 11.77 1.76 22.17
C ILE A 213 11.48 0.63 21.18
N MET A 214 11.03 0.95 19.97
CA MET A 214 10.76 -0.05 18.94
C MET A 214 12.01 -0.80 18.50
N LYS A 215 13.17 -0.13 18.44
CA LYS A 215 14.47 -0.79 18.23
C LYS A 215 14.81 -1.76 19.37
N LYS A 216 14.57 -1.40 20.62
CA LYS A 216 14.76 -2.30 21.78
C LYS A 216 13.84 -3.50 21.71
N LEU A 217 12.55 -3.30 21.38
CA LEU A 217 11.59 -4.39 21.22
C LEU A 217 12.01 -5.38 20.12
N LYS A 218 12.47 -4.88 18.96
CA LYS A 218 13.03 -5.72 17.89
C LYS A 218 14.27 -6.52 18.35
N ARG A 219 15.11 -5.96 19.23
CA ARG A 219 16.25 -6.70 19.82
C ARG A 219 15.76 -7.81 20.75
N ILE A 220 14.79 -7.54 21.62
CA ILE A 220 14.18 -8.54 22.51
C ILE A 220 13.60 -9.70 21.69
N LYS A 221 12.84 -9.40 20.62
CA LYS A 221 12.35 -10.41 19.66
C LYS A 221 13.47 -11.31 19.15
N LYS A 222 14.57 -10.72 18.66
CA LYS A 222 15.73 -11.49 18.15
C LYS A 222 16.36 -12.37 19.24
N CYS A 223 16.51 -11.86 20.46
CA CYS A 223 17.05 -12.62 21.59
C CYS A 223 16.14 -13.81 21.96
N LEU A 224 14.82 -13.60 22.02
CA LEU A 224 13.84 -14.65 22.29
C LEU A 224 13.86 -15.74 21.23
N LEU A 225 13.93 -15.36 19.94
CA LEU A 225 14.02 -16.32 18.84
C LEU A 225 15.31 -17.15 18.90
N ARG A 226 16.45 -16.52 19.19
CA ARG A 226 17.73 -17.24 19.37
C ARG A 226 17.67 -18.24 20.51
N ARG A 227 17.14 -17.82 21.68
CA ARG A 227 17.02 -18.70 22.85
C ARG A 227 16.05 -19.84 22.60
N THR A 228 14.96 -19.57 21.89
CA THR A 228 14.02 -20.60 21.44
C THR A 228 14.70 -21.59 20.49
N GLY A 229 15.52 -21.12 19.56
CA GLY A 229 16.33 -21.96 18.67
C GLY A 229 17.25 -22.90 19.45
N HIS A 230 17.93 -22.39 20.48
CA HIS A 230 18.77 -23.22 21.34
C HIS A 230 17.96 -24.30 22.09
N LEU A 231 16.78 -23.94 22.64
CA LEU A 231 15.88 -24.90 23.27
C LEU A 231 15.39 -25.96 22.27
N GLN A 232 15.11 -25.58 21.03
CA GLN A 232 14.75 -26.54 19.98
C GLN A 232 15.90 -27.51 19.70
N SER A 233 17.15 -27.03 19.62
CA SER A 233 18.31 -27.92 19.44
C SER A 233 18.48 -28.92 20.59
N ILE A 234 18.18 -28.51 21.82
CA ILE A 234 18.18 -29.42 22.98
C ILE A 234 17.06 -30.45 22.84
N ILE A 235 15.85 -30.04 22.45
CA ILE A 235 14.72 -30.95 22.21
C ILE A 235 15.04 -31.92 21.07
N ASP A 236 15.66 -31.47 19.98
CA ASP A 236 16.07 -32.31 18.86
C ASP A 236 17.14 -33.33 19.31
N TYR A 237 18.08 -32.93 20.16
CA TYR A 237 19.05 -33.84 20.77
C TYR A 237 18.37 -34.89 21.65
N ILE A 238 17.49 -34.49 22.57
CA ILE A 238 16.72 -35.43 23.40
C ILE A 238 15.90 -36.37 22.53
N SER A 239 15.31 -35.86 21.46
CA SER A 239 14.50 -36.64 20.51
C SER A 239 15.31 -37.72 19.79
N SER A 240 16.63 -37.53 19.65
CA SER A 240 17.51 -38.56 19.08
C SER A 240 17.80 -39.73 20.03
N GLN A 241 17.52 -39.57 21.33
CA GLN A 241 17.86 -40.55 22.38
C GLN A 241 16.64 -41.31 22.91
N ILE A 242 15.44 -40.91 22.51
CA ILE A 242 14.17 -41.32 23.11
C ILE A 242 13.20 -41.70 21.99
N ASN A 243 12.30 -42.67 22.22
CA ASN A 243 11.32 -43.05 21.20
C ASN A 243 10.22 -41.99 21.02
N SER A 244 9.57 -42.01 19.85
CA SER A 244 8.58 -41.01 19.43
C SER A 244 7.37 -40.96 20.37
N THR A 245 6.95 -42.11 20.91
CA THR A 245 5.87 -42.21 21.90
C THR A 245 6.21 -41.50 23.21
N GLN A 246 7.43 -41.66 23.73
CA GLN A 246 7.89 -41.00 24.95
C GLN A 246 8.04 -39.48 24.74
N ILE A 247 8.50 -39.05 23.57
CA ILE A 247 8.55 -37.63 23.19
C ILE A 247 7.14 -37.04 23.12
N ALA A 248 6.20 -37.74 22.49
CA ALA A 248 4.80 -37.33 22.43
C ALA A 248 4.21 -37.18 23.83
N ALA A 249 4.43 -38.14 24.72
CA ALA A 249 3.98 -38.09 26.12
C ALA A 249 4.57 -36.88 26.86
N LEU A 250 5.87 -36.61 26.68
CA LEU A 250 6.54 -35.43 27.26
C LEU A 250 5.91 -34.13 26.73
N LEU A 251 5.74 -34.01 25.42
CA LEU A 251 5.18 -32.81 24.79
C LEU A 251 3.74 -32.54 25.23
N VAL A 252 2.90 -33.58 25.29
CA VAL A 252 1.51 -33.47 25.77
C VAL A 252 1.49 -33.05 27.25
N ARG A 253 2.34 -33.65 28.10
CA ARG A 253 2.44 -33.27 29.51
C ARG A 253 2.85 -31.81 29.67
N LEU A 254 3.91 -31.37 28.97
CA LEU A 254 4.36 -29.97 29.00
C LEU A 254 3.27 -29.01 28.52
N ASN A 255 2.48 -29.39 27.52
CA ASN A 255 1.38 -28.57 27.03
C ASN A 255 0.24 -28.45 28.06
N LYS A 256 -0.09 -29.53 28.79
CA LYS A 256 -1.09 -29.52 29.88
C LYS A 256 -0.64 -28.62 31.03
N GLU A 257 0.60 -28.77 31.48
CA GLU A 257 1.19 -27.92 32.53
C GLU A 257 1.19 -26.44 32.11
N HIS A 258 1.52 -26.14 30.85
CA HIS A 258 1.46 -24.78 30.35
C HIS A 258 0.04 -24.19 30.41
N ARG A 259 -1.00 -24.97 30.10
CA ARG A 259 -2.39 -24.52 30.24
C ARG A 259 -2.78 -24.29 31.70
N ALA A 260 -2.33 -25.18 32.59
CA ALA A 260 -2.57 -25.06 34.03
C ALA A 260 -1.87 -23.83 34.65
N LEU A 261 -0.73 -23.40 34.08
CA LEU A 261 -0.08 -22.15 34.49
C LEU A 261 -0.80 -20.91 33.93
N ASN A 262 -1.39 -21.00 32.73
CA ASN A 262 -2.08 -19.87 32.11
C ASN A 262 -3.46 -19.57 32.73
N CYS A 263 -4.10 -20.51 33.41
CA CYS A 263 -5.37 -20.24 34.11
C CYS A 263 -5.21 -19.45 35.42
N TRP A 264 -3.98 -19.17 35.87
CA TRP A 264 -3.70 -18.29 37.02
C TRP A 264 -3.66 -16.80 36.69
N ASN A 265 -3.73 -16.41 35.40
CA ASN A 265 -3.72 -15.00 34.97
C ASN A 265 -5.14 -14.43 34.72
N GLY A 266 -6.16 -15.04 35.31
CA GLY A 266 -7.58 -14.74 35.10
C GLY A 266 -8.36 -14.34 36.36
N THR A 267 -7.69 -13.79 37.38
CA THR A 267 -8.31 -13.09 38.52
C THR A 267 -7.65 -11.74 38.72
#